data_AF-W4GIS7-F1
#
_entry.id   AF-W4GIS7-F1
#
_cell.length_a   1.000
_cell.length_b   1.000
_cell.length_c   1.000
_cell.angle_alpha   90.00
_cell.angle_beta   90.00
_cell.angle_gamma   90.00
#
_symmetry.space_group_name_H-M   'P 1'
#
loop_
_entity.id
_entity.type
_entity.pdbx_description
1 polymer ?
#
loop_
_entity_poly.entity_id
_entity_poly.type
_entity_poly.pdbx_seq_one_letter_code
_entity_poly.pdbx_strand_id
1 'polypeptide(L)'
;MSYEHEIIHVEDKWAELLPTRIPLRYAFFRYLGFCIKVHGSAKNGHTSSKALKPASRASLRIKISSSQGIVLDEKIPAHFKDGVYYVQDISLQDEGLHTIHVWIESRFLTSVKPFAHELHVHQFMRLHDDPGALFAGPYGGLRRAIDPYLYKGRDYELRDNLVWTDDLLHQCLARSKSKLRTVDSKWWLRQFVEQGELQAKKQVQLRKATDQVCTYIID
;
A
#
# COMPACT_ATOMS: atom_id res chain seq x y z
N MET A 1 -6.85 -20.35 -22.65
CA MET A 1 -7.15 -21.17 -21.45
C MET A 1 -8.23 -20.46 -20.65
N SER A 2 -9.31 -21.15 -20.29
CA SER A 2 -10.36 -20.60 -19.42
C SER A 2 -10.03 -20.98 -17.98
N TYR A 3 -9.90 -20.00 -17.09
CA TYR A 3 -9.70 -20.25 -15.66
C TYR A 3 -11.05 -20.51 -14.99
N GLU A 4 -11.11 -21.46 -14.06
CA GLU A 4 -12.32 -21.72 -13.26
C GLU A 4 -12.46 -20.74 -12.10
N HIS A 5 -11.32 -20.32 -11.55
CA HIS A 5 -11.24 -19.42 -10.41
C HIS A 5 -10.36 -18.22 -10.73
N GLU A 6 -10.47 -17.18 -9.91
CA GLU A 6 -9.62 -16.00 -9.96
C GLU A 6 -9.29 -15.50 -8.56
N ILE A 7 -8.13 -14.86 -8.44
CA ILE A 7 -7.73 -14.15 -7.23
C ILE A 7 -8.30 -12.73 -7.29
N ILE A 8 -9.03 -12.36 -6.24
CA ILE A 8 -9.62 -11.03 -6.08
C ILE A 8 -8.89 -10.32 -4.94
N HIS A 9 -8.36 -9.13 -5.23
CA HIS A 9 -7.91 -8.20 -4.21
C HIS A 9 -9.13 -7.55 -3.53
N VAL A 10 -9.15 -7.53 -2.20
CA VAL A 10 -10.33 -7.15 -1.41
C VAL A 10 -10.06 -5.95 -0.50
N GLU A 11 -11.11 -5.14 -0.33
CA GLU A 11 -11.20 -4.14 0.72
C GLU A 11 -12.03 -4.69 1.87
N ASP A 12 -11.58 -4.47 3.10
CA ASP A 12 -12.38 -4.72 4.29
C ASP A 12 -12.02 -3.73 5.41
N LYS A 13 -12.29 -4.13 6.66
CA LYS A 13 -12.01 -3.31 7.85
C LYS A 13 -10.52 -3.10 8.12
N TRP A 14 -9.62 -3.88 7.53
CA TRP A 14 -8.18 -3.88 7.79
C TRP A 14 -7.36 -3.67 6.52
N ALA A 15 -7.77 -4.31 5.42
CA ALA A 15 -7.07 -4.28 4.14
C ALA A 15 -7.64 -3.21 3.22
N GLU A 16 -6.74 -2.48 2.55
CA GLU A 16 -7.11 -1.50 1.53
C GLU A 16 -6.91 -2.04 0.11
N LEU A 17 -7.61 -1.44 -0.86
CA LEU A 17 -7.32 -1.70 -2.27
C LEU A 17 -6.00 -1.04 -2.69
N LEU A 18 -5.28 -1.74 -3.56
CA LEU A 18 -4.06 -1.24 -4.17
C LEU A 18 -4.49 -0.14 -5.15
N PRO A 19 -4.06 1.12 -4.94
CA PRO A 19 -4.27 2.15 -5.92
C PRO A 19 -3.38 1.89 -7.15
N THR A 20 -3.63 2.57 -8.26
CA THR A 20 -2.73 2.54 -9.43
C THR A 20 -1.51 3.44 -9.24
N ARG A 21 -1.62 4.44 -8.36
CA ARG A 21 -0.56 5.41 -8.05
C ARG A 21 -0.63 5.84 -6.59
N ILE A 22 0.52 6.08 -5.98
CA ILE A 22 0.61 6.50 -4.58
C ILE A 22 1.85 7.38 -4.35
N PRO A 23 1.82 8.37 -3.44
CA PRO A 23 3.04 9.04 -3.03
C PRO A 23 3.95 8.10 -2.24
N LEU A 24 5.27 8.24 -2.39
CA LEU A 24 6.26 7.44 -1.64
C LEU A 24 6.00 7.45 -0.14
N ARG A 25 5.67 8.63 0.40
CA ARG A 25 5.34 8.81 1.83
C ARG A 25 4.22 7.92 2.35
N TYR A 26 3.36 7.42 1.47
CA TYR A 26 2.22 6.55 1.80
C TYR A 26 2.35 5.15 1.19
N ALA A 27 3.48 4.83 0.56
CA ALA A 27 3.70 3.57 -0.17
C ALA A 27 3.97 2.39 0.78
N PHE A 28 3.08 2.19 1.73
CA PHE A 28 3.14 1.12 2.72
C PHE A 28 1.73 0.65 3.08
N PHE A 29 1.60 -0.63 3.40
CA PHE A 29 0.33 -1.30 3.62
C PHE A 29 0.44 -2.21 4.84
N ARG A 30 -0.41 -1.97 5.86
CA ARG A 30 -0.46 -2.85 7.03
C ARG A 30 -1.02 -4.21 6.64
N TYR A 31 -2.07 -4.23 5.81
CA TYR A 31 -2.69 -5.44 5.27
C TYR A 31 -3.06 -5.24 3.81
N LEU A 32 -2.69 -6.19 2.95
CA LEU A 32 -3.34 -6.43 1.67
C LEU A 32 -4.11 -7.75 1.74
N GLY A 33 -5.35 -7.75 1.25
CA GLY A 33 -6.26 -8.88 1.36
C GLY A 33 -6.52 -9.51 0.00
N PHE A 34 -6.34 -10.82 -0.12
CA PHE A 34 -6.63 -11.56 -1.35
C PHE A 34 -7.52 -12.76 -1.05
N CYS A 35 -8.50 -13.02 -1.91
CA CYS A 35 -9.33 -14.22 -1.80
C CYS A 35 -9.50 -14.89 -3.16
N ILE A 36 -9.87 -16.18 -3.14
CA ILE A 36 -10.13 -16.95 -4.36
C ILE A 36 -11.63 -16.99 -4.59
N LYS A 37 -12.09 -16.72 -5.81
CA LYS A 37 -13.50 -16.81 -6.19
C LYS A 37 -13.67 -17.55 -7.51
N VAL A 38 -14.90 -17.96 -7.80
CA VAL A 38 -15.29 -18.44 -9.14
C VAL A 38 -15.04 -17.34 -10.16
N HIS A 39 -14.49 -17.69 -11.32
CA HIS A 39 -14.16 -16.73 -12.36
C HIS A 39 -15.38 -15.88 -12.79
N GLY A 40 -15.16 -14.58 -13.00
CA GLY A 40 -16.20 -13.61 -13.30
C GLY A 40 -16.86 -12.98 -12.07
N SER A 41 -16.47 -13.42 -10.86
CA SER A 41 -16.95 -12.86 -9.60
C SER A 41 -16.41 -11.46 -9.30
N ALA A 42 -15.36 -11.00 -10.00
CA ALA A 42 -14.85 -9.63 -9.87
C ALA A 42 -15.94 -8.56 -10.07
N LYS A 43 -16.95 -8.84 -10.91
CA LYS A 43 -18.11 -7.95 -11.15
C LYS A 43 -18.94 -7.70 -9.89
N ASN A 44 -18.85 -8.59 -8.90
CA ASN A 44 -19.57 -8.47 -7.62
C ASN A 44 -18.78 -7.65 -6.57
N GLY A 45 -17.72 -6.95 -7.01
CA GLY A 45 -16.93 -6.04 -6.18
C GLY A 45 -15.79 -6.70 -5.41
N HIS A 46 -15.03 -5.84 -4.73
CA HIS A 46 -13.78 -6.17 -4.04
C HIS A 46 -14.01 -6.54 -2.57
N THR A 47 -14.81 -7.58 -2.32
CA THR A 47 -15.10 -8.04 -0.94
C THR A 47 -14.76 -9.51 -0.76
N SER A 48 -14.66 -10.00 0.46
CA SER A 48 -14.49 -11.43 0.76
C SER A 48 -15.77 -12.28 0.61
N SER A 49 -16.90 -11.66 0.25
CA SER A 49 -18.16 -12.37 0.07
C SER A 49 -18.03 -13.46 -1.01
N LYS A 50 -18.51 -14.67 -0.68
CA LYS A 50 -18.40 -15.88 -1.52
C LYS A 50 -16.96 -16.32 -1.82
N ALA A 51 -15.99 -15.91 -1.01
CA ALA A 51 -14.63 -16.44 -1.10
C ALA A 51 -14.63 -17.96 -0.86
N LEU A 52 -13.87 -18.67 -1.69
CA LEU A 52 -13.58 -20.07 -1.48
C LEU A 52 -12.69 -20.23 -0.26
N LYS A 53 -12.97 -21.26 0.53
CA LYS A 53 -12.22 -21.65 1.72
C LYS A 53 -11.60 -23.02 1.47
N PRO A 54 -10.53 -23.09 0.64
CA PRO A 54 -9.88 -24.37 0.40
C PRO A 54 -9.44 -24.99 1.73
N ALA A 55 -9.56 -26.31 1.86
CA ALA A 55 -8.92 -27.02 2.97
C ALA A 55 -7.43 -26.66 3.02
N SER A 56 -6.75 -26.93 4.15
CA SER A 56 -5.39 -26.48 4.57
C SER A 56 -4.19 -26.82 3.66
N ARG A 57 -4.36 -26.83 2.34
CA ARG A 57 -3.44 -27.28 1.29
C ARG A 57 -3.41 -26.34 0.08
N ALA A 58 -3.91 -25.12 0.23
CA ALA A 58 -3.72 -24.04 -0.73
C ALA A 58 -3.04 -22.87 0.00
N SER A 59 -1.92 -22.42 -0.55
CA SER A 59 -1.17 -21.29 -0.03
C SER A 59 -1.10 -20.20 -1.08
N LEU A 60 -1.19 -18.95 -0.64
CA LEU A 60 -1.02 -17.81 -1.51
C LEU A 60 0.46 -17.45 -1.57
N ARG A 61 0.95 -17.18 -2.77
CA ARG A 61 2.25 -16.56 -3.02
C ARG A 61 2.04 -15.16 -3.52
N ILE A 62 2.87 -14.25 -3.02
CA ILE A 62 2.95 -12.88 -3.50
C ILE A 62 4.39 -12.55 -3.82
N LYS A 63 4.59 -11.89 -4.94
CA LYS A 63 5.86 -11.28 -5.32
C LYS A 63 5.62 -9.83 -5.71
N ILE A 64 6.38 -8.93 -5.12
CA ILE A 64 6.43 -7.51 -5.48
C ILE A 64 7.82 -7.22 -6.02
N SER A 65 7.89 -6.65 -7.22
CA SER A 65 9.15 -6.26 -7.85
C SER A 65 9.10 -4.83 -8.35
N SER A 66 10.25 -4.17 -8.37
CA SER A 66 10.48 -2.87 -8.97
C SER A 66 11.70 -2.92 -9.89
N SER A 67 12.10 -1.77 -10.45
CA SER A 67 13.34 -1.65 -11.22
C SER A 67 14.60 -1.94 -10.38
N GLN A 68 14.50 -1.83 -9.05
CA GLN A 68 15.60 -2.11 -8.12
C GLN A 68 15.70 -3.58 -7.72
N GLY A 69 14.72 -4.42 -8.11
CA GLY A 69 14.72 -5.85 -7.86
C GLY A 69 13.46 -6.36 -7.18
N ILE A 70 13.60 -7.42 -6.39
CA ILE A 70 12.49 -8.03 -5.65
C ILE A 70 12.34 -7.29 -4.31
N VAL A 71 11.18 -6.68 -4.10
CA VAL A 71 10.81 -5.99 -2.87
C VAL A 71 10.23 -6.95 -1.84
N LEU A 72 9.43 -7.91 -2.30
CA LEU A 72 8.78 -8.92 -1.47
C LEU A 72 8.66 -10.24 -2.23
N ASP A 73 8.92 -11.36 -1.58
CA ASP A 73 8.58 -12.70 -2.05
C ASP A 73 8.16 -13.56 -0.85
N GLU A 74 6.85 -13.71 -0.68
CA GLU A 74 6.28 -14.34 0.51
C GLU A 74 5.28 -15.44 0.19
N LYS A 75 5.15 -16.37 1.14
CA LYS A 75 4.17 -17.44 1.14
C LYS A 75 3.25 -17.30 2.35
N ILE A 76 1.96 -17.12 2.08
CA ILE A 76 0.91 -17.14 3.08
C ILE A 76 0.29 -18.53 3.12
N PRO A 77 0.54 -19.32 4.17
CA PRO A 77 0.23 -20.75 4.17
C PRO A 77 -1.26 -21.06 4.23
N ALA A 78 -2.07 -20.15 4.76
CA ALA A 78 -3.49 -20.37 4.98
C ALA A 78 -4.28 -19.06 4.96
N HIS A 79 -5.55 -19.17 4.60
CA HIS A 79 -6.52 -18.08 4.70
C HIS A 79 -7.14 -18.00 6.10
N PHE A 80 -7.74 -16.85 6.40
CA PHE A 80 -8.54 -16.62 7.59
C PHE A 80 -9.95 -17.22 7.46
N LYS A 81 -10.75 -17.17 8.53
CA LYS A 81 -12.11 -17.75 8.56
C LYS A 81 -13.05 -17.19 7.48
N ASP A 82 -12.78 -16.00 6.98
CA ASP A 82 -13.49 -15.31 5.90
C ASP A 82 -13.02 -15.73 4.50
N GLY A 83 -11.97 -16.54 4.38
CA GLY A 83 -11.39 -16.97 3.10
C GLY A 83 -10.33 -16.01 2.54
N VAL A 84 -9.92 -14.99 3.32
CA VAL A 84 -8.92 -14.00 2.90
C VAL A 84 -7.52 -14.43 3.36
N TYR A 85 -6.55 -14.33 2.46
CA TYR A 85 -5.13 -14.35 2.77
C TYR A 85 -4.69 -12.91 2.97
N TYR A 86 -4.14 -12.60 4.14
CA TYR A 86 -3.61 -11.27 4.44
C TYR A 86 -2.09 -11.30 4.34
N VAL A 87 -1.56 -10.42 3.49
CA VAL A 87 -0.13 -10.09 3.45
C VAL A 87 0.06 -8.85 4.32
N GLN A 88 1.05 -8.87 5.21
CA GLN A 88 1.21 -7.84 6.24
C GLN A 88 2.50 -7.05 6.05
N ASP A 89 2.52 -5.84 6.58
CA ASP A 89 3.74 -5.05 6.81
C ASP A 89 4.59 -4.83 5.56
N ILE A 90 3.92 -4.39 4.49
CA ILE A 90 4.56 -4.10 3.20
C ILE A 90 4.97 -2.64 3.19
N SER A 91 6.23 -2.35 2.88
CA SER A 91 6.74 -0.98 2.72
C SER A 91 7.60 -0.88 1.46
N LEU A 92 7.15 -0.12 0.48
CA LEU A 92 7.85 0.13 -0.78
C LEU A 92 8.80 1.31 -0.57
N GLN A 93 10.09 1.10 -0.81
CA GLN A 93 11.13 2.07 -0.46
C GLN A 93 11.53 2.95 -1.65
N ASP A 94 11.22 2.52 -2.87
CA ASP A 94 11.59 3.19 -4.11
C ASP A 94 10.40 3.77 -4.87
N GLU A 95 10.68 4.86 -5.60
CA GLU A 95 9.80 5.44 -6.58
C GLU A 95 9.87 4.67 -7.90
N GLY A 96 8.80 4.75 -8.69
CA GLY A 96 8.67 4.08 -9.97
C GLY A 96 7.62 2.96 -9.95
N LEU A 97 7.65 2.16 -11.02
CA LEU A 97 6.70 1.08 -11.23
C LEU A 97 7.01 -0.10 -10.33
N HIS A 98 6.02 -0.51 -9.55
CA HIS A 98 5.99 -1.75 -8.80
C HIS A 98 4.96 -2.69 -9.42
N THR A 99 5.36 -3.93 -9.67
CA THR A 99 4.47 -4.97 -10.16
C THR A 99 4.19 -5.97 -9.04
N ILE A 100 2.92 -6.12 -8.69
CA ILE A 100 2.45 -7.05 -7.68
C ILE A 100 1.87 -8.27 -8.41
N HIS A 101 2.48 -9.43 -8.21
CA HIS A 101 2.01 -10.70 -8.73
C HIS A 101 1.58 -11.61 -7.60
N VAL A 102 0.38 -12.17 -7.71
CA VAL A 102 -0.19 -13.07 -6.72
C VAL A 102 -0.72 -14.32 -7.41
N TRP A 103 -0.36 -15.48 -6.87
CA TRP A 103 -0.82 -16.78 -7.37
C TRP A 103 -1.06 -17.75 -6.21
N ILE A 104 -1.77 -18.84 -6.51
CA ILE A 104 -2.03 -19.91 -5.55
C ILE A 104 -1.12 -21.09 -5.85
N GLU A 105 -0.43 -21.57 -4.83
CA GLU A 105 0.20 -22.88 -4.82
C GLU A 105 -0.79 -23.87 -4.19
N SER A 106 -1.36 -24.75 -5.02
CA SER A 106 -2.24 -25.83 -4.56
C SER A 106 -2.14 -27.04 -5.47
N ARG A 107 -2.26 -28.24 -4.89
CA ARG A 107 -2.42 -29.49 -5.66
C ARG A 107 -3.83 -29.71 -6.18
N PHE A 108 -4.82 -29.01 -5.62
CA PHE A 108 -6.24 -29.24 -5.89
C PHE A 108 -6.88 -28.08 -6.65
N LEU A 109 -6.45 -26.85 -6.38
CA LEU A 109 -6.88 -25.66 -7.12
C LEU A 109 -5.86 -25.37 -8.23
N THR A 110 -5.96 -26.11 -9.32
CA THR A 110 -5.02 -26.01 -10.47
C THR A 110 -5.45 -24.98 -11.52
N SER A 111 -6.73 -24.57 -11.53
CA SER A 111 -7.27 -23.59 -12.48
C SER A 111 -7.66 -22.29 -11.76
N VAL A 112 -6.65 -21.49 -11.40
CA VAL A 112 -6.83 -20.17 -10.77
C VAL A 112 -6.08 -19.11 -11.59
N LYS A 113 -6.81 -18.09 -12.06
CA LYS A 113 -6.22 -16.92 -12.72
C LYS A 113 -5.37 -16.15 -11.72
N PRO A 114 -4.06 -15.94 -11.98
CA PRO A 114 -3.22 -15.08 -11.14
C PRO A 114 -3.74 -13.65 -11.13
N PHE A 115 -3.47 -12.95 -10.03
CA PHE A 115 -3.70 -11.51 -9.92
C PHE A 115 -2.39 -10.78 -10.23
N ALA A 116 -2.49 -9.76 -11.08
CA ALA A 116 -1.38 -8.87 -11.41
C ALA A 116 -1.88 -7.43 -11.29
N HIS A 117 -1.07 -6.57 -10.67
CA HIS A 117 -1.38 -5.16 -10.49
C HIS A 117 -0.14 -4.31 -10.64
N GLU A 118 -0.29 -3.18 -11.31
CA GLU A 118 0.76 -2.17 -11.47
C GLU A 118 0.46 -1.00 -10.54
N LEU A 119 1.44 -0.68 -9.69
CA LEU A 119 1.39 0.43 -8.75
C LEU A 119 2.56 1.38 -9.05
N HIS A 120 2.27 2.64 -9.33
CA HIS A 120 3.28 3.67 -9.50
C HIS A 120 3.51 4.42 -8.18
N VAL A 121 4.72 4.32 -7.65
CA VAL A 121 5.14 5.07 -6.46
C VAL A 121 5.81 6.37 -6.90
N HIS A 122 5.36 7.50 -6.37
CA HIS A 122 5.81 8.82 -6.81
C HIS A 122 6.43 9.62 -5.68
N GLN A 123 7.65 10.11 -5.89
CA GLN A 123 8.37 10.93 -4.91
C GLN A 123 7.67 12.26 -4.58
N PHE A 124 6.98 12.87 -5.55
CA PHE A 124 6.42 14.22 -5.43
C PHE A 124 4.90 14.29 -5.55
N MET A 125 4.23 13.14 -5.68
CA MET A 125 2.77 13.08 -5.69
C MET A 125 2.21 13.49 -4.33
N ARG A 126 1.00 14.05 -4.32
CA ARG A 126 0.24 14.42 -3.13
C ARG A 126 -1.02 13.58 -3.04
N LEU A 127 -1.59 13.49 -1.85
CA LEU A 127 -2.87 12.79 -1.64
C LEU A 127 -4.00 13.39 -2.50
N HIS A 128 -3.97 14.71 -2.71
CA HIS A 128 -4.99 15.45 -3.47
C HIS A 128 -4.89 15.27 -4.99
N ASP A 129 -3.83 14.64 -5.49
CA ASP A 129 -3.71 14.32 -6.93
C ASP A 129 -4.59 13.12 -7.32
N ASP A 130 -4.99 12.30 -6.33
CA ASP A 130 -5.94 11.19 -6.47
C ASP A 130 -6.79 11.00 -5.20
N PRO A 131 -7.68 11.95 -4.89
CA PRO A 131 -8.37 11.97 -3.61
C PRO A 131 -9.35 10.80 -3.49
N GLY A 132 -9.90 10.32 -4.60
CA GLY A 132 -10.85 9.20 -4.63
C GLY A 132 -10.22 7.90 -4.16
N ALA A 133 -9.05 7.55 -4.69
CA ALA A 133 -8.33 6.35 -4.27
C ALA A 133 -7.66 6.54 -2.90
N LEU A 134 -7.03 7.70 -2.67
CA LEU A 134 -6.12 7.86 -1.54
C LEU A 134 -6.82 8.23 -0.23
N PHE A 135 -7.99 8.89 -0.24
CA PHE A 135 -8.74 9.16 0.99
C PHE A 135 -9.85 8.13 1.29
N ALA A 136 -9.96 7.09 0.47
CA ALA A 136 -10.87 5.97 0.68
C ALA A 136 -10.27 4.88 1.60
N GLY A 137 -11.05 3.80 1.78
CA GLY A 137 -10.61 2.60 2.48
C GLY A 137 -10.36 2.78 3.98
N PRO A 138 -9.79 1.76 4.63
CA PRO A 138 -9.55 1.76 6.08
C PRO A 138 -8.54 2.82 6.53
N TYR A 139 -7.60 3.24 5.67
CA TYR A 139 -6.53 4.19 6.03
C TYR A 139 -6.90 5.66 5.75
N GLY A 140 -7.98 5.92 5.01
CA GLY A 140 -8.39 7.28 4.63
C GLY A 140 -8.64 8.21 5.82
N GLY A 141 -9.13 7.67 6.95
CA GLY A 141 -9.31 8.44 8.19
C GLY A 141 -8.00 8.92 8.80
N LEU A 142 -6.94 8.10 8.73
CA LEU A 142 -5.60 8.47 9.20
C LEU A 142 -4.98 9.51 8.27
N ARG A 143 -5.04 9.27 6.95
CA ARG A 143 -4.57 10.22 5.93
C ARG A 143 -5.19 11.62 6.10
N ARG A 144 -6.52 11.70 6.31
CA ARG A 144 -7.21 12.97 6.61
C ARG A 144 -6.75 13.64 7.91
N ALA A 145 -6.36 12.87 8.92
CA ALA A 145 -5.92 13.43 10.20
C ALA A 145 -4.53 14.07 10.10
N ILE A 146 -3.64 13.51 9.28
CA ILE A 146 -2.25 13.98 9.13
C ILE A 146 -2.07 15.02 8.02
N ASP A 147 -2.88 14.97 6.96
CA ASP A 147 -2.77 15.85 5.78
C ASP A 147 -2.69 17.35 6.13
N PRO A 148 -3.51 17.87 7.07
CA PRO A 148 -3.42 19.28 7.48
C PRO A 148 -2.07 19.66 8.10
N TYR A 149 -1.33 18.74 8.72
CA TYR A 149 -0.03 19.05 9.31
C TYR A 149 1.06 19.20 8.26
N LEU A 150 0.92 18.50 7.14
CA LEU A 150 1.82 18.61 6.00
C LEU A 150 1.57 19.87 5.18
N TYR A 151 0.30 20.30 5.08
CA TYR A 151 -0.13 21.29 4.09
C TYR A 151 -1.02 22.42 4.64
N LYS A 152 -0.81 22.87 5.90
CA LYS A 152 -1.64 23.95 6.48
C LYS A 152 -1.38 25.32 5.83
N GLY A 153 -2.24 25.71 4.88
CA GLY A 153 -2.28 27.02 4.23
C GLY A 153 -2.83 26.92 2.81
N ARG A 154 -3.35 28.01 2.23
CA ARG A 154 -3.66 28.04 0.78
C ARG A 154 -2.40 28.02 -0.09
N ASP A 155 -1.24 28.19 0.53
CA ASP A 155 0.07 28.01 -0.07
C ASP A 155 0.68 26.70 0.43
N TYR A 156 0.80 25.78 -0.52
CA TYR A 156 1.04 24.36 -0.36
C TYR A 156 2.52 24.03 -0.17
N GLU A 157 3.16 24.63 0.84
CA GLU A 157 4.54 24.31 1.20
C GLU A 157 4.59 23.22 2.28
N LEU A 158 5.39 22.18 2.04
CA LEU A 158 5.76 21.19 3.06
C LEU A 158 6.45 21.94 4.20
N ARG A 159 5.93 21.79 5.43
CA ARG A 159 6.56 22.41 6.60
C ARG A 159 7.85 21.68 6.96
N ASP A 160 8.98 22.20 6.49
CA ASP A 160 10.32 21.64 6.75
C ASP A 160 10.66 21.53 8.25
N ASN A 161 9.99 22.28 9.13
CA ASN A 161 10.23 22.28 10.58
C ASN A 161 9.29 21.37 11.38
N LEU A 162 8.45 20.54 10.75
CA LEU A 162 7.53 19.66 11.46
C LEU A 162 8.26 18.44 12.02
N VAL A 163 8.31 18.34 13.36
CA VAL A 163 8.81 17.15 14.07
C VAL A 163 7.63 16.27 14.48
N TRP A 164 7.65 15.00 14.07
CA TRP A 164 6.63 14.02 14.45
C TRP A 164 6.93 13.45 15.83
N THR A 165 6.32 14.02 16.87
CA THR A 165 6.41 13.52 18.25
C THR A 165 5.32 12.50 18.56
N ASP A 166 5.53 11.65 19.56
CA ASP A 166 4.52 10.69 20.02
C ASP A 166 3.20 11.37 20.41
N ASP A 167 3.26 12.53 21.07
CA ASP A 167 2.07 13.31 21.42
C ASP A 167 1.31 13.79 20.17
N LEU A 168 2.03 14.22 19.13
CA LEU A 168 1.42 14.63 17.86
C LEU A 168 0.75 13.44 17.16
N LEU A 169 1.41 12.28 17.14
CA LEU A 169 0.85 11.05 16.58
C LEU A 169 -0.38 10.59 17.36
N HIS A 170 -0.37 10.70 18.69
CA HIS A 170 -1.54 10.43 19.54
C HIS A 170 -2.71 11.39 19.25
N GLN A 171 -2.44 12.68 19.04
CA GLN A 171 -3.47 13.63 18.63
C GLN A 171 -4.05 13.29 17.24
N CYS A 172 -3.20 12.91 16.28
CA CYS A 172 -3.64 12.47 14.97
C CYS A 172 -4.52 11.22 15.07
N LEU A 173 -4.12 10.24 15.89
CA LEU A 173 -4.89 9.03 16.15
C LEU A 173 -6.26 9.35 16.76
N ALA A 174 -6.31 10.22 17.77
CA ALA A 174 -7.55 10.62 18.43
C ALA A 174 -8.51 11.38 17.48
N ARG A 175 -7.97 12.17 16.55
CA ARG A 175 -8.75 12.85 15.51
C ARG A 175 -9.15 11.93 14.36
N SER A 176 -8.41 10.85 14.16
CA SER A 176 -8.69 9.90 13.08
C SER A 176 -10.01 9.19 13.37
N LYS A 177 -10.98 9.32 12.47
CA LYS A 177 -12.17 8.47 12.44
C LYS A 177 -11.84 7.11 11.80
N SER A 178 -10.70 6.52 12.16
CA SER A 178 -10.19 5.27 11.59
C SER A 178 -11.04 4.09 12.04
N LYS A 179 -11.28 3.13 11.14
CA LYS A 179 -11.96 1.86 11.44
C LYS A 179 -10.98 0.75 11.86
N LEU A 180 -9.68 1.01 11.79
CA LEU A 180 -8.64 0.07 12.17
C LEU A 180 -8.60 -0.15 13.67
N ARG A 181 -8.03 -1.30 14.08
CA ARG A 181 -7.69 -1.51 15.50
C ARG A 181 -6.61 -0.50 15.89
N THR A 182 -6.62 -0.07 17.15
CA THR A 182 -5.63 0.89 17.68
C THR A 182 -4.18 0.48 17.40
N VAL A 183 -3.86 -0.80 17.51
CA VAL A 183 -2.51 -1.32 17.21
C VAL A 183 -2.11 -1.13 15.74
N ASP A 184 -3.04 -1.35 14.81
CA ASP A 184 -2.80 -1.20 13.38
C ASP A 184 -2.68 0.28 13.00
N SER A 185 -3.52 1.15 13.58
CA SER A 185 -3.40 2.60 13.40
C SER A 185 -2.07 3.15 13.95
N LYS A 186 -1.60 2.65 15.10
CA LYS A 186 -0.29 3.01 15.66
C LYS A 186 0.86 2.57 14.76
N TRP A 187 0.80 1.34 14.25
CA TRP A 187 1.78 0.86 13.27
C TRP A 187 1.79 1.75 12.02
N TRP A 188 0.61 2.07 11.49
CA TRP A 188 0.48 2.89 10.29
C TRP A 188 1.09 4.28 10.47
N LEU A 189 0.85 4.92 11.62
CA LEU A 189 1.43 6.23 11.95
C LEU A 189 2.96 6.19 12.05
N ARG A 190 3.54 5.10 12.60
CA ARG A 190 5.00 4.93 12.63
C ARG A 190 5.58 4.79 11.23
N GLN A 191 4.99 3.93 10.40
CA GLN A 191 5.42 3.76 9.01
C GLN A 191 5.32 5.03 8.20
N PHE A 192 4.28 5.84 8.43
CA PHE A 192 4.15 7.16 7.81
C PHE A 192 5.33 8.09 8.17
N VAL A 193 5.82 8.06 9.41
CA VAL A 193 6.98 8.84 9.83
C VAL A 193 8.25 8.31 9.16
N GLU A 194 8.49 7.00 9.22
CA GLU A 194 9.66 6.34 8.60
C GLU A 194 9.73 6.61 7.09
N GLN A 195 8.61 6.48 6.38
CA GLN A 195 8.52 6.79 4.94
C GLN A 195 8.69 8.28 4.65
N GLY A 196 8.25 9.16 5.56
CA GLY A 196 8.52 10.59 5.48
C GLY A 196 10.01 10.91 5.57
N GLU A 197 10.74 10.27 6.49
CA GLU A 197 12.19 10.42 6.62
C GLU A 197 12.94 9.88 5.39
N LEU A 198 12.50 8.73 4.86
CA LEU A 198 13.03 8.17 3.61
C LEU A 198 12.85 9.15 2.45
N GLN A 199 11.63 9.67 2.28
CA GLN A 199 11.31 10.64 1.25
C GLN A 199 12.21 11.88 1.38
N ALA A 200 12.38 12.42 2.59
CA ALA A 200 13.24 13.58 2.84
C ALA A 200 14.71 13.30 2.48
N LYS A 201 15.26 12.15 2.90
CA LYS A 201 16.63 11.73 2.55
C LYS A 201 16.84 11.68 1.02
N LYS A 202 15.87 11.14 0.28
CA LYS A 202 15.89 11.10 -1.18
C LYS A 202 15.83 12.48 -1.81
N GLN A 203 15.01 13.38 -1.29
CA GLN A 203 14.97 14.77 -1.79
C GLN A 203 16.31 15.48 -1.60
N VAL A 204 16.98 15.28 -0.47
CA VAL A 204 18.33 15.85 -0.23
C VAL A 204 19.35 15.27 -1.22
N GLN A 205 19.31 13.96 -1.49
CA GLN A 205 20.20 13.32 -2.46
C GLN A 205 19.96 13.85 -3.88
N LEU A 206 18.69 14.01 -4.29
CA LEU A 206 18.33 14.59 -5.58
C LEU A 206 18.83 16.03 -5.72
N ARG A 207 18.66 16.87 -4.69
CA ARG A 207 19.18 18.25 -4.70
C ARG A 207 20.71 18.29 -4.90
N LYS A 208 21.45 17.47 -4.14
CA LYS A 208 22.91 17.36 -4.28
C LYS A 208 23.34 16.92 -5.68
N ALA A 209 22.64 15.95 -6.27
CA ALA A 209 22.92 15.49 -7.62
C ALA A 209 22.67 16.59 -8.66
N THR A 210 21.58 17.34 -8.54
CA THR A 210 21.27 18.48 -9.41
C THR A 210 22.33 19.58 -9.31
N ASP A 211 22.75 19.94 -8.08
CA ASP A 211 23.77 20.98 -7.87
C ASP A 211 25.14 20.56 -8.45
N GLN A 212 25.49 19.28 -8.37
CA GLN A 212 26.70 18.75 -9.01
C GLN A 212 26.62 18.85 -10.53
N VAL A 213 25.51 18.45 -11.16
CA VAL A 213 25.32 18.53 -12.62
C VAL A 213 25.37 19.97 -13.12
N CYS A 214 24.79 20.93 -12.38
CA CYS A 214 24.86 22.34 -12.73
C CYS A 214 26.30 22.89 -12.71
N THR A 215 27.15 22.40 -11.79
CA THR A 215 28.56 22.81 -11.74
C THR A 215 29.34 22.33 -12.98
N TYR A 216 29.05 21.12 -13.49
CA TYR A 216 29.75 20.57 -14.67
C TYR A 216 29.27 21.11 -16.03
N ILE A 217 28.18 21.89 -16.08
CA ILE A 217 27.67 22.51 -17.33
C ILE A 217 28.23 23.93 -17.50
N ILE A 218 28.85 24.50 -16.47
CA ILE A 218 29.38 25.87 -16.46
C ILE A 218 30.91 25.91 -16.71
N ASP A 219 31.56 24.75 -16.78
CA ASP A 219 32.95 24.59 -17.25
C ASP A 219 32.99 24.08 -18.71
#